data_AF-A0A0F7LIV0-F1
#
_entry.id   AF-A0A0F7LIV0-F1
#
_cell.length_a   1.000
_cell.length_b   1.000
_cell.length_c   1.000
_cell.angle_alpha   90.00
_cell.angle_beta   90.00
_cell.angle_gamma   90.00
#
_symmetry.space_group_name_H-M   'P 1'
#
loop_
_entity.id
_entity.type
_entity.pdbx_description
1 polymer ?
#
loop_
_entity_poly.entity_id
_entity_poly.type
_entity_poly.pdbx_seq_one_letter_code
_entity_poly.pdbx_strand_id
1 'polypeptide(L)' 'MLRATKVRIYPTPEQAEYLNGQFGAVRFAYNKVLHLKKQAYKRHGVSLNPRRDLKPLLALRRGAVTK' A
#
# COMPACT_ATOMS: atom_id res chain seq x y z
N MET A 1 -14.96 -6.53 14.64
CA MET A 1 -13.65 -6.31 15.29
C MET A 1 -12.57 -7.00 14.47
N LEU A 2 -11.57 -6.28 13.96
CA LEU A 2 -10.49 -6.92 13.19
C LEU A 2 -9.59 -7.68 14.17
N ARG A 3 -9.52 -9.01 14.06
CA ARG A 3 -8.59 -9.84 14.83
C ARG A 3 -7.29 -9.99 14.04
N ALA A 4 -6.17 -9.66 14.67
CA ALA A 4 -4.86 -9.95 14.09
C ALA A 4 -4.48 -11.39 14.41
N THR A 5 -4.26 -12.20 13.37
CA THR A 5 -3.78 -13.58 13.53
C THR A 5 -2.26 -13.59 13.52
N LYS A 6 -1.66 -14.01 14.63
CA LYS A 6 -0.20 -14.20 14.73
C LYS A 6 0.12 -15.67 14.50
N VAL A 7 0.82 -15.98 13.41
CA VAL A 7 1.27 -17.33 13.06
C VAL A 7 2.78 -17.33 12.99
N ARG A 8 3.42 -18.33 13.61
CA ARG A 8 4.87 -18.56 13.47
C ARG A 8 5.10 -19.51 12.29
N ILE A 9 5.91 -19.09 11.34
CA ILE A 9 6.26 -19.84 10.15
C ILE A 9 7.77 -20.00 10.08
N TYR A 10 8.25 -21.12 9.55
CA TYR A 10 9.67 -21.42 9.34
C TYR A 10 9.93 -21.58 7.84
N PRO A 11 10.07 -20.48 7.10
CA PRO A 11 10.23 -20.52 5.65
C PRO A 11 11.63 -20.99 5.26
N THR A 12 11.73 -21.62 4.08
CA THR A 12 13.03 -21.81 3.40
C THR A 12 13.60 -20.46 2.94
N PRO A 13 14.90 -20.37 2.57
CA PRO A 13 15.49 -19.12 2.11
C PRO A 13 14.73 -18.46 0.94
N GLU A 14 14.31 -19.26 -0.06
CA GLU A 14 13.53 -18.78 -1.21
C GLU A 14 12.15 -18.25 -0.79
N GLN A 15 11.47 -18.97 0.11
CA GLN A 15 10.17 -18.52 0.64
C GLN A 15 10.31 -17.23 1.45
N ALA A 16 11.39 -17.08 2.21
CA ALA A 16 11.66 -15.87 2.98
C ALA A 16 11.87 -14.66 2.06
N GLU A 17 12.62 -14.84 0.96
CA GLU A 17 12.82 -13.79 -0.04
C GLU A 17 11.50 -13.38 -0.71
N TYR A 18 10.70 -14.36 -1.12
CA TYR A 18 9.37 -14.10 -1.68
C TYR A 18 8.46 -13.33 -0.71
N LEU A 19 8.36 -13.79 0.55
CA LEU A 19 7.55 -13.15 1.58
C LEU A 19 8.02 -11.71 1.86
N ASN A 20 9.33 -11.50 1.96
CA ASN A 20 9.90 -10.17 2.16
C ASN A 20 9.57 -9.23 1.00
N GLY A 21 9.61 -9.73 -0.25
CA GLY A 21 9.18 -8.98 -1.42
C GLY A 21 7.70 -8.57 -1.33
N GLN A 22 6.81 -9.50 -0.99
CA GLN A 22 5.37 -9.22 -0.85
C GLN A 22 5.10 -8.21 0.29
N PHE A 23 5.66 -8.44 1.47
CA PHE A 23 5.48 -7.53 2.62
C PHE A 23 6.08 -6.15 2.36
N GLY A 24 7.24 -6.10 1.68
CA GLY A 24 7.87 -4.86 1.24
C GLY A 24 6.98 -4.06 0.29
N ALA A 25 6.43 -4.71 -0.74
CA ALA A 25 5.54 -4.09 -1.71
C ALA A 25 4.27 -3.52 -1.05
N VAL A 26 3.62 -4.29 -0.17
CA VAL A 26 2.43 -3.85 0.57
C VAL A 26 2.76 -2.65 1.47
N ARG A 27 3.88 -2.70 2.20
CA ARG A 27 4.34 -1.60 3.05
C ARG A 27 4.64 -0.34 2.24
N PHE A 28 5.29 -0.48 1.08
CA PHE A 28 5.58 0.64 0.17
C PHE A 28 4.29 1.32 -0.29
N ALA A 29 3.32 0.54 -0.79
CA ALA A 29 2.03 1.06 -1.23
C ALA A 29 1.32 1.81 -0.09
N TYR A 30 1.24 1.19 1.10
CA TYR A 30 0.62 1.80 2.28
C TYR A 30 1.29 3.14 2.67
N ASN A 31 2.62 3.18 2.72
CA ASN A 31 3.36 4.37 3.10
C ASN A 31 3.16 5.51 2.08
N LYS A 32 3.14 5.20 0.78
CA LYS A 32 2.87 6.19 -0.27
C LYS A 32 1.47 6.78 -0.11
N VAL A 33 0.47 5.93 0.12
CA VAL A 33 -0.91 6.33 0.40
C VAL A 33 -1.00 7.24 1.62
N LEU A 34 -0.36 6.85 2.73
CA LEU A 34 -0.35 7.61 3.97
C LEU A 34 0.29 8.99 3.78
N HIS A 35 1.39 9.05 3.03
CA HIS A 35 2.06 10.30 2.68
C HIS A 35 1.14 11.25 1.91
N LEU A 36 0.46 10.75 0.86
CA LEU A 36 -0.49 11.55 0.07
C LEU A 36 -1.65 12.07 0.94
N LYS A 37 -2.20 11.23 1.80
CA LYS A 37 -3.27 11.63 2.73
C LYS A 37 -2.82 12.75 3.67
N LYS A 38 -1.61 12.64 4.24
CA LYS A 38 -1.03 13.69 5.09
C LYS A 38 -0.83 14.99 4.32
N GLN A 39 -0.33 14.92 3.09
CA GLN A 39 -0.12 16.11 2.25
C GLN A 39 -1.44 16.79 1.86
N ALA A 40 -2.45 16.02 1.44
CA ALA A 40 -3.76 16.54 1.09
C ALA A 40 -4.42 17.28 2.26
N TYR A 41 -4.32 16.70 3.47
CA TYR A 41 -4.83 17.34 4.67
C TYR A 41 -4.06 18.63 5.00
N LYS A 42 -2.72 18.61 4.95
CA LYS A 42 -1.90 19.79 5.24
C LYS A 42 -2.13 20.96 4.28
N ARG A 43 -2.29 20.69 2.98
CA ARG A 43 -2.41 21.75 1.96
C ARG A 43 -3.83 22.22 1.74
N HIS A 44 -4.81 21.33 1.85
CA HIS A 44 -6.19 21.60 1.43
C HIS A 44 -7.22 21.35 2.53
N GLY A 45 -6.82 20.85 3.72
CA GLY A 45 -7.74 20.49 4.80
C GLY A 45 -8.59 19.26 4.51
N VAL A 46 -8.35 18.56 3.39
CA VAL A 46 -9.19 17.45 2.92
C VAL A 46 -8.68 16.12 3.49
N SER A 47 -9.60 15.34 4.07
CA SER A 47 -9.33 13.96 4.49
C SER A 47 -9.68 12.99 3.37
N LEU A 48 -8.65 12.31 2.82
CA LEU A 48 -8.84 11.30 1.77
C LEU A 48 -9.24 9.94 2.35
N ASN A 49 -10.21 9.28 1.70
CA ASN A 49 -10.60 7.90 1.93
C ASN A 49 -9.85 6.96 0.97
N PRO A 50 -8.96 6.07 1.46
CA PRO A 50 -8.15 5.20 0.61
C PRO A 50 -8.96 4.32 -0.36
N ARG A 51 -10.15 3.86 0.01
CA ARG A 51 -10.95 2.98 -0.85
C ARG A 51 -11.60 3.71 -2.01
N ARG A 52 -12.02 4.96 -1.80
CA ARG A 52 -12.75 5.76 -2.79
C ARG A 52 -11.81 6.62 -3.62
N ASP A 53 -10.88 7.31 -2.97
CA ASP A 53 -10.13 8.40 -3.61
C ASP A 53 -8.78 7.92 -4.15
N LEU A 54 -8.29 6.77 -3.67
CA LEU A 54 -6.93 6.31 -3.94
C LEU A 54 -6.87 5.03 -4.77
N LYS A 55 -7.88 4.17 -4.66
CA LYS A 55 -8.05 3.00 -5.54
C LYS A 55 -8.10 3.40 -7.03
N PRO A 56 -8.79 4.48 -7.45
CA PRO A 56 -8.75 4.93 -8.85
C PRO A 56 -7.37 5.46 -9.28
N LEU A 57 -6.62 6.09 -8.39
CA LEU A 57 -5.28 6.63 -8.68
C LEU A 57 -4.25 5.53 -8.98
N LEU A 58 -4.42 4.33 -8.40
CA LEU A 58 -3.60 3.17 -8.73
C LEU A 58 -3.90 2.63 -10.14
N ALA A 59 -5.15 2.72 -10.60
CA ALA A 59 -5.55 2.28 -11.94
C ALA A 59 -5.08 3.26 -13.03
N LEU A 60 -5.20 4.57 -12.78
CA LEU A 60 -4.77 5.63 -13.71
C LEU A 60 -3.26 5.57 -14.02
N ARG A 61 -2.41 5.18 -13.06
CA ARG A 61 -0.96 5.07 -13.28
C ARG A 61 -0.56 3.98 -14.29
N ARG A 62 -1.38 2.95 -14.51
CA ARG A 62 -1.12 1.95 -15.57
C ARG A 62 -1.32 2.50 -16.98
N GLY A 63 -2.08 3.59 -17.15
CA GLY A 63 -2.30 4.25 -18.44
C GLY A 63 -1.17 5.18 -18.90
N ALA A 64 -0.09 5.32 -18.11
CA ALA A 64 1.03 6.21 -18.42
C ALA A 64 2.28 5.49 -18.97
N VAL A 65 2.19 4.18 -19.27
CA VAL A 65 3.30 3.37 -19.80
C VAL A 65 3.06 2.91 -21.25
N THR A 66 2.06 3.48 -21.92
CA THR A 66 1.85 3.28 -23.36
C THR A 66 1.65 4.63 -24.05
N LYS A 67 2.76 5.34 -24.23
CA LYS A 67 3.10 6.09 -25.44
C LYS A 67 4.62 6.14 -25.56
#